data_AF-A0A3R9JJ06-F1
#
_entry.id   AF-A0A3R9JJ06-F1
#
_cell.length_a   1.000
_cell.length_b   1.000
_cell.length_c   1.000
_cell.angle_alpha   90.00
_cell.angle_beta   90.00
_cell.angle_gamma   90.00
#
_symmetry.space_group_name_H-M   'P 1'
#
loop_
_entity.id
_entity.type
_entity.pdbx_description
1 polymer ?
#
loop_
_entity_poly.entity_id
_entity_poly.type
_entity_poly.pdbx_seq_one_letter_code
_entity_poly.pdbx_strand_id
1 'polypeptide(L)'
;MFKFIRRMLVLAVLLFAGYKAYHIRQDVKQVMTYQPMVREILSERDTPANEELVLAMIYTETKGKERDVMQSSESASGATNTINDNASSIRQGIQTLTDNLYLAQSKGVDVWTAVQAYNFGPAYIDFIAQNGKENTLALAKRYSRETVAPILGNTTGKTYTYINPISIFHGAELYENGGNYYYSRQVRFNLYIMKFFNFF
;
A
#
# COMPACT_ATOMS: atom_id res chain seq x y z
N MET A 1 8.13 4.05 -44.92
CA MET A 1 8.33 4.90 -43.72
C MET A 1 7.45 4.47 -42.53
N PHE A 2 6.12 4.44 -42.66
CA PHE A 2 5.20 4.07 -41.55
C PHE A 2 5.44 2.68 -40.93
N LYS A 3 5.69 1.64 -41.74
CA LYS A 3 5.99 0.28 -41.25
C LYS A 3 7.28 0.21 -40.41
N PHE A 4 8.27 1.05 -40.73
CA PHE A 4 9.55 1.12 -40.01
C PHE A 4 9.36 1.83 -38.67
N ILE A 5 8.68 2.98 -38.66
CA ILE A 5 8.32 3.72 -37.42
C ILE A 5 7.51 2.82 -36.48
N ARG A 6 6.51 2.09 -37.00
CA ARG A 6 5.72 1.14 -36.20
C ARG A 6 6.61 0.07 -35.55
N ARG A 7 7.54 -0.53 -36.29
CA ARG A 7 8.47 -1.54 -35.74
C ARG A 7 9.38 -0.97 -34.65
N MET A 8 9.87 0.26 -34.83
CA MET A 8 10.67 0.96 -33.83
C MET A 8 9.86 1.27 -32.56
N LEU A 9 8.61 1.70 -32.70
CA LEU A 9 7.72 1.91 -31.55
C LEU A 9 7.44 0.61 -30.80
N VAL A 10 7.15 -0.50 -31.51
CA VAL A 10 6.96 -1.81 -30.86
C VAL A 10 8.24 -2.23 -30.13
N LEU A 11 9.41 -2.08 -30.75
CA LEU A 11 10.69 -2.42 -30.11
C LEU A 11 10.91 -1.56 -28.85
N ALA A 12 10.64 -0.26 -28.91
CA ALA A 12 10.77 0.64 -27.76
C ALA A 12 9.84 0.23 -26.61
N VAL A 13 8.58 -0.13 -26.91
CA VAL A 13 7.63 -0.63 -25.90
C VAL A 13 8.12 -1.95 -25.29
N LEU A 14 8.63 -2.88 -26.10
CA LEU A 14 9.16 -4.15 -25.61
C LEU A 14 10.39 -3.96 -24.71
N LEU A 15 11.33 -3.08 -25.11
CA LEU A 15 12.50 -2.75 -24.30
C LEU A 15 12.10 -2.10 -22.98
N PHE A 16 11.14 -1.16 -23.01
CA PHE A 16 10.61 -0.52 -21.82
C PHE A 16 9.93 -1.54 -20.89
N ALA A 17 9.11 -2.43 -21.44
CA ALA A 17 8.45 -3.49 -20.67
C ALA A 17 9.48 -4.45 -20.03
N GLY A 18 10.51 -4.85 -20.78
CA GLY A 18 11.61 -5.67 -20.28
C GLY A 18 12.38 -4.99 -19.15
N TYR A 19 12.71 -3.70 -19.31
CA TYR A 19 13.35 -2.88 -18.29
C TYR A 19 12.50 -2.78 -17.01
N LYS A 20 11.20 -2.52 -17.14
CA LYS A 20 10.27 -2.48 -16.00
C LYS A 20 10.15 -3.83 -15.31
N ALA A 21 10.04 -4.93 -16.05
CA ALA A 21 10.00 -6.28 -15.49
C ALA A 21 11.28 -6.63 -14.73
N TYR A 22 12.45 -6.25 -15.27
CA TYR A 22 13.73 -6.41 -14.58
C TYR A 22 13.77 -5.67 -13.24
N HIS A 23 13.37 -4.39 -13.22
CA HIS A 23 13.32 -3.61 -11.98
C HIS A 23 12.31 -4.17 -10.97
N ILE A 24 11.12 -4.58 -11.42
CA ILE A 24 10.14 -5.23 -10.55
C ILE A 24 10.72 -6.51 -9.93
N ARG A 25 11.40 -7.35 -10.72
CA ARG A 25 12.07 -8.56 -10.21
C ARG A 25 13.12 -8.23 -9.15
N GLN A 26 13.92 -7.19 -9.36
CA GLN A 26 14.91 -6.73 -8.38
C GLN A 26 14.24 -6.24 -7.08
N ASP A 27 13.18 -5.44 -7.19
CA ASP A 27 12.41 -4.97 -6.03
C ASP A 27 11.75 -6.12 -5.27
N VAL A 28 11.20 -7.12 -5.97
CA VAL A 28 10.63 -8.32 -5.34
C VAL A 28 11.72 -9.08 -4.60
N LYS A 29 12.87 -9.33 -5.23
CA LYS A 29 14.02 -9.98 -4.56
C LYS A 29 14.46 -9.23 -3.31
N GLN A 30 14.53 -7.90 -3.37
CA GLN A 30 14.87 -7.06 -2.22
C GLN A 30 13.88 -7.27 -1.07
N VAL A 31 12.57 -7.20 -1.35
CA VAL A 31 11.55 -7.41 -0.31
C VAL A 31 11.58 -8.82 0.26
N MET A 32 11.81 -9.84 -0.57
CA MET A 32 11.89 -11.23 -0.11
C MET A 32 13.07 -11.47 0.85
N THR A 33 14.08 -10.60 0.91
CA THR A 33 15.13 -10.68 1.94
C THR A 33 14.58 -10.50 3.37
N TYR A 34 13.43 -9.85 3.52
CA TYR A 34 12.75 -9.65 4.81
C TYR A 34 11.83 -10.81 5.21
N GLN A 35 11.57 -11.79 4.32
CA GLN A 35 10.66 -12.89 4.60
C GLN A 35 10.98 -13.65 5.90
N PRO A 36 12.25 -14.03 6.20
CA PRO A 36 12.57 -14.70 7.46
C PRO A 36 12.25 -13.86 8.69
N MET A 37 12.58 -12.56 8.65
CA MET A 37 12.31 -11.62 9.74
C MET A 37 10.81 -11.39 9.94
N VAL A 38 10.05 -11.31 8.84
CA VAL A 38 8.58 -11.22 8.89
C VAL A 38 8.00 -12.48 9.54
N ARG A 39 8.47 -13.68 9.19
CA ARG A 39 8.04 -14.95 9.84
C ARG A 39 8.31 -14.95 11.32
N GLU A 40 9.53 -14.59 11.71
CA GLU A 40 9.95 -14.54 13.10
C GLU A 40 9.05 -13.60 13.90
N ILE A 41 8.85 -12.37 13.42
CA ILE A 41 8.02 -11.37 14.12
C ILE A 41 6.54 -11.79 14.14
N LEU A 42 6.00 -12.35 13.06
CA LEU A 42 4.63 -12.88 13.05
C LEU A 42 4.43 -14.02 14.06
N SER A 43 5.50 -14.76 14.40
CA SER A 43 5.43 -15.83 15.40
C SER A 43 5.50 -15.34 16.85
N GLU A 44 5.86 -14.08 17.09
CA GLU A 44 5.98 -13.50 18.44
C GLU A 44 4.60 -13.37 19.14
N ARG A 45 3.51 -13.24 18.37
CA ARG A 45 2.15 -12.97 18.89
C ARG A 45 1.08 -13.56 17.98
N ASP A 46 -0.10 -13.82 18.56
CA ASP A 46 -1.26 -14.24 17.78
C ASP A 46 -1.79 -13.08 16.91
N THR A 47 -1.91 -13.32 15.61
CA THR A 47 -2.34 -12.30 14.64
C THR A 47 -3.07 -12.91 13.44
N PRO A 48 -4.13 -12.25 12.94
CA PRO A 48 -4.77 -12.60 11.67
C PRO A 48 -3.95 -12.13 10.44
N ALA A 49 -2.87 -11.36 10.64
CA ALA A 49 -1.98 -10.97 9.55
C ALA A 49 -1.21 -12.19 9.03
N ASN A 50 -0.94 -12.21 7.73
CA ASN A 50 -0.11 -13.25 7.12
C ASN A 50 1.11 -12.64 6.44
N GLU A 51 2.12 -13.49 6.28
CA GLU A 51 3.41 -13.14 5.66
C GLU A 51 3.25 -12.47 4.28
N GLU A 52 2.42 -13.03 3.40
CA GLU A 52 2.30 -12.52 2.03
C GLU A 52 1.76 -11.09 2.02
N LEU A 53 0.77 -10.80 2.87
CA LEU A 53 0.19 -9.47 3.02
C LEU A 53 1.22 -8.48 3.57
N VAL A 54 1.97 -8.87 4.61
CA VAL A 54 3.00 -8.02 5.22
C VAL A 54 4.11 -7.69 4.21
N LEU A 55 4.60 -8.69 3.47
CA LEU A 55 5.59 -8.49 2.42
C LEU A 55 5.05 -7.59 1.29
N ALA A 56 3.77 -7.75 0.90
CA ALA A 56 3.13 -6.86 -0.08
C ALA A 56 3.00 -5.42 0.42
N MET A 57 2.81 -5.21 1.73
CA MET A 57 2.83 -3.89 2.35
C MET A 57 4.24 -3.30 2.34
N ILE A 58 5.29 -4.04 2.75
CA ILE A 58 6.69 -3.59 2.62
C ILE A 58 7.02 -3.18 1.17
N TYR A 59 6.58 -3.99 0.20
CA TYR A 59 6.75 -3.67 -1.21
C TYR A 59 6.00 -2.39 -1.60
N THR A 60 4.80 -2.17 -1.07
CA THR A 60 4.01 -0.98 -1.37
C THR A 60 4.62 0.28 -0.76
N GLU A 61 5.11 0.21 0.47
CA GLU A 61 5.67 1.35 1.21
C GLU A 61 7.03 1.79 0.67
N THR A 62 7.98 0.86 0.56
CA THR A 62 9.39 1.24 0.37
C THR A 62 10.13 0.41 -0.66
N LYS A 63 9.49 -0.64 -1.21
CA LYS A 63 10.19 -1.71 -1.97
C LYS A 63 11.32 -2.36 -1.15
N GLY A 64 11.30 -2.22 0.18
CA GLY A 64 12.36 -2.67 1.08
C GLY A 64 13.67 -1.89 0.94
N LYS A 65 13.62 -0.62 0.51
CA LYS A 65 14.82 0.20 0.23
C LYS A 65 15.13 1.24 1.31
N GLU A 66 14.20 1.45 2.24
CA GLU A 66 14.36 2.38 3.36
C GLU A 66 14.59 1.61 4.66
N ARG A 67 15.03 2.30 5.73
CA ARG A 67 15.18 1.67 7.05
C ARG A 67 13.84 1.44 7.76
N ASP A 68 12.92 2.38 7.64
CA ASP A 68 11.53 2.18 8.04
C ASP A 68 10.77 1.51 6.88
N VAL A 69 11.06 0.22 6.67
CA VAL A 69 10.58 -0.57 5.52
C VAL A 69 9.06 -0.65 5.38
N MET A 70 8.31 -0.54 6.49
CA MET A 70 6.85 -0.51 6.53
C MET A 70 6.28 0.91 6.74
N GLN A 71 7.11 1.97 6.71
CA GLN A 71 6.72 3.36 6.98
C GLN A 71 5.82 3.49 8.23
N SER A 72 6.24 2.81 9.30
CA SER A 72 5.44 2.59 10.50
C SER A 72 5.69 3.64 11.60
N SER A 73 6.67 4.53 11.42
CA SER A 73 7.02 5.59 12.38
C SER A 73 5.81 6.44 12.82
N GLU A 74 4.97 6.85 11.87
CA GLU A 74 3.80 7.68 12.17
C GLU A 74 2.80 6.95 13.09
N SER A 75 2.64 5.63 12.91
CA SER A 75 1.77 4.83 13.78
C SER A 75 2.33 4.62 15.19
N ALA A 76 3.65 4.68 15.36
CA ALA A 76 4.30 4.55 16.67
C ALA A 76 4.34 5.86 17.47
N SER A 77 4.66 6.97 16.81
CA SER A 77 5.00 8.22 17.49
C SER A 77 4.26 9.46 16.97
N GLY A 78 3.39 9.32 15.97
CA GLY A 78 2.75 10.45 15.30
C GLY A 78 3.72 11.34 14.51
N ALA A 79 4.95 10.89 14.31
CA ALA A 79 6.01 11.61 13.60
C ALA A 79 6.73 10.68 12.63
N THR A 80 7.11 11.21 11.47
CA THR A 80 7.83 10.47 10.43
C THR A 80 9.29 10.19 10.83
N ASN A 81 9.86 9.08 10.37
CA ASN A 81 11.30 8.75 10.49
C ASN A 81 11.84 8.62 11.93
N THR A 82 11.00 8.22 12.89
CA THR A 82 11.42 7.93 14.26
C THR A 82 11.98 6.51 14.40
N ILE A 83 11.50 5.57 13.58
CA ILE A 83 12.04 4.22 13.48
C ILE A 83 13.20 4.21 12.49
N ASN A 84 14.35 3.69 12.93
CA ASN A 84 15.59 3.73 12.16
C ASN A 84 16.19 2.35 11.87
N ASP A 85 15.44 1.27 12.13
CA ASP A 85 15.84 -0.10 11.84
C ASP A 85 14.66 -0.95 11.32
N ASN A 86 14.99 -1.94 10.50
CA ASN A 86 14.01 -2.75 9.79
C ASN A 86 13.16 -3.62 10.73
N ALA A 87 13.74 -4.12 11.84
CA ALA A 87 13.05 -5.04 12.74
C ALA A 87 11.98 -4.31 13.54
N SER A 88 12.30 -3.12 14.07
CA SER A 88 11.33 -2.25 14.73
C SER A 88 10.23 -1.81 13.77
N SER A 89 10.59 -1.50 12.51
CA SER A 89 9.63 -1.12 11.47
C SER A 89 8.63 -2.25 11.18
N ILE A 90 9.13 -3.47 10.97
CA ILE A 90 8.28 -4.64 10.69
C ILE A 90 7.41 -4.98 11.91
N ARG A 91 7.98 -4.95 13.13
CA ARG A 91 7.23 -5.24 14.35
C ARG A 91 6.10 -4.24 14.58
N GLN A 92 6.38 -2.95 14.45
CA GLN A 92 5.35 -1.92 14.57
C GLN A 92 4.31 -2.04 13.46
N GLY A 93 4.73 -2.23 12.20
CA GLY A 93 3.81 -2.36 11.08
C GLY A 93 2.88 -3.58 11.22
N ILE A 94 3.40 -4.73 11.67
CA ILE A 94 2.59 -5.91 11.98
C ILE A 94 1.61 -5.62 13.12
N GLN A 95 2.04 -4.94 14.18
CA GLN A 95 1.15 -4.58 15.29
C GLN A 95 -0.01 -3.69 14.80
N THR A 96 0.29 -2.61 14.08
CA THR A 96 -0.73 -1.70 13.52
C THR A 96 -1.71 -2.44 12.58
N LEU A 97 -1.19 -3.32 11.71
CA LEU A 97 -2.04 -4.14 10.83
C LEU A 97 -2.92 -5.12 11.63
N THR A 98 -2.35 -5.76 12.65
CA THR A 98 -3.04 -6.71 13.54
C THR A 98 -4.23 -6.05 14.23
N ASP A 99 -4.01 -4.87 14.81
CA ASP A 99 -5.05 -4.10 15.49
C ASP A 99 -6.18 -3.70 14.52
N ASN A 100 -5.82 -3.27 13.31
CA ASN A 100 -6.78 -2.96 12.26
C ASN A 100 -7.58 -4.19 11.81
N LEU A 101 -6.95 -5.36 11.70
CA LEU A 101 -7.62 -6.61 11.29
C LEU A 101 -8.61 -7.09 12.35
N TYR A 102 -8.23 -7.06 13.63
CA TYR A 102 -9.17 -7.39 14.72
C TYR A 102 -10.34 -6.41 14.77
N LEU A 103 -10.07 -5.12 14.62
CA LEU A 103 -11.14 -4.12 14.59
C LEU A 103 -12.07 -4.35 13.38
N ALA A 104 -11.52 -4.59 12.20
CA ALA A 104 -12.30 -4.90 11.00
C ALA A 104 -13.18 -6.15 11.19
N GLN A 105 -12.62 -7.22 11.77
CA GLN A 105 -13.38 -8.43 12.10
C GLN A 105 -14.52 -8.14 13.08
N SER A 106 -14.25 -7.40 14.16
CA SER A 106 -15.27 -7.05 15.16
C SER A 106 -16.41 -6.19 14.59
N LYS A 107 -16.10 -5.34 13.61
CA LYS A 107 -17.06 -4.46 12.92
C LYS A 107 -17.74 -5.15 11.74
N GLY A 108 -17.30 -6.36 11.40
CA GLY A 108 -17.83 -7.16 10.29
C GLY A 108 -17.59 -6.49 8.93
N VAL A 109 -16.42 -5.87 8.75
CA VAL A 109 -15.99 -5.30 7.46
C VAL A 109 -14.87 -6.13 6.85
N ASP A 110 -14.63 -5.95 5.55
CA ASP A 110 -13.66 -6.74 4.82
C ASP A 110 -12.19 -6.43 5.19
N VAL A 111 -11.29 -7.40 4.96
CA VAL A 111 -9.85 -7.28 5.24
C VAL A 111 -9.20 -6.09 4.54
N TRP A 112 -9.65 -5.72 3.34
CA TRP A 112 -9.07 -4.57 2.63
C TRP A 112 -9.43 -3.24 3.27
N THR A 113 -10.47 -3.19 4.11
CA THR A 113 -10.73 -2.04 4.98
C THR A 113 -9.62 -1.88 6.01
N ALA A 114 -9.17 -2.96 6.67
CA ALA A 114 -8.03 -2.92 7.60
C ALA A 114 -6.73 -2.48 6.92
N VAL A 115 -6.49 -2.97 5.69
CA VAL A 115 -5.31 -2.57 4.90
C VAL A 115 -5.40 -1.09 4.54
N GLN A 116 -6.55 -0.58 4.09
CA GLN A 116 -6.71 0.85 3.79
C GLN A 116 -6.56 1.71 5.05
N ALA A 117 -7.03 1.23 6.20
CA ALA A 117 -6.88 1.89 7.49
C ALA A 117 -5.42 1.98 7.96
N TYR A 118 -4.50 1.18 7.43
CA TYR A 118 -3.07 1.38 7.68
C TYR A 118 -2.59 2.75 7.16
N ASN A 119 -3.16 3.22 6.04
CA ASN A 119 -2.85 4.53 5.47
C ASN A 119 -3.72 5.68 6.01
N PHE A 120 -4.96 5.40 6.39
CA PHE A 120 -5.92 6.43 6.86
C PHE A 120 -6.10 6.51 8.38
N GLY A 121 -5.57 5.55 9.11
CA GLY A 121 -5.88 5.34 10.52
C GLY A 121 -7.16 4.52 10.75
N PRO A 122 -7.33 3.99 11.98
CA PRO A 122 -8.37 3.01 12.32
C PRO A 122 -9.80 3.57 12.23
N ALA A 123 -10.01 4.89 12.35
CA ALA A 123 -11.33 5.51 12.22
C ALA A 123 -12.00 5.25 10.85
N TYR A 124 -11.21 4.93 9.83
CA TYR A 124 -11.74 4.51 8.53
C TYR A 124 -12.57 3.22 8.62
N ILE A 125 -12.24 2.33 9.56
CA ILE A 125 -12.94 1.06 9.76
C ILE A 125 -14.37 1.32 10.24
N ASP A 126 -14.56 2.25 11.18
CA ASP A 126 -15.89 2.68 11.64
C ASP A 126 -16.70 3.33 10.52
N PHE A 127 -16.04 4.16 9.70
CA PHE A 127 -16.69 4.77 8.54
C PHE A 127 -17.21 3.70 7.56
N ILE A 128 -16.41 2.69 7.22
CA ILE A 128 -16.87 1.62 6.32
C ILE A 128 -17.95 0.75 6.95
N ALA A 129 -17.87 0.49 8.26
CA ALA A 129 -18.92 -0.27 8.97
C ALA A 129 -20.30 0.38 8.85
N GLN A 130 -20.35 1.72 8.77
CA GLN A 130 -21.56 2.51 8.58
C GLN A 130 -21.94 2.72 7.11
N ASN A 131 -21.08 2.34 6.16
CA ASN A 131 -21.22 2.64 4.74
C ASN A 131 -21.09 1.40 3.86
N GLY A 132 -21.84 0.35 4.20
CA GLY A 132 -21.95 -0.85 3.36
C GLY A 132 -20.95 -1.97 3.68
N LYS A 133 -20.09 -1.77 4.70
CA LYS A 133 -19.17 -2.79 5.26
C LYS A 133 -18.11 -3.32 4.31
N GLU A 134 -17.95 -2.72 3.14
CA GLU A 134 -16.94 -3.09 2.15
C GLU A 134 -16.13 -1.87 1.70
N ASN A 135 -14.81 -2.02 1.65
CA ASN A 135 -13.90 -1.01 1.12
C ASN A 135 -14.00 -0.91 -0.41
N THR A 136 -14.48 0.23 -0.87
CA THR A 136 -14.53 0.61 -2.29
C THR A 136 -13.70 1.86 -2.55
N LEU A 137 -13.20 2.02 -3.79
CA LEU A 137 -12.46 3.22 -4.19
C LEU A 137 -13.29 4.49 -4.01
N ALA A 138 -14.61 4.43 -4.27
CA ALA A 138 -15.50 5.55 -4.07
C ALA A 138 -15.57 5.96 -2.59
N LEU A 139 -15.68 5.00 -1.68
CA LEU A 139 -15.72 5.26 -0.24
C LEU A 139 -14.37 5.75 0.29
N ALA A 140 -13.25 5.15 -0.15
CA ALA A 140 -11.90 5.59 0.20
C ALA A 140 -11.64 7.03 -0.27
N LYS A 141 -12.03 7.36 -1.51
CA LYS A 141 -11.90 8.72 -2.08
C LYS A 141 -12.76 9.72 -1.32
N ARG A 142 -14.00 9.35 -0.97
CA ARG A 142 -14.89 10.20 -0.15
C ARG A 142 -14.28 10.47 1.22
N TYR A 143 -13.81 9.44 1.92
CA TYR A 143 -13.18 9.60 3.24
C TYR A 143 -11.90 10.46 3.19
N SER A 144 -11.07 10.25 2.16
CA SER A 144 -9.89 11.07 1.90
C SER A 144 -10.26 12.56 1.78
N ARG A 145 -11.28 12.89 0.99
CA ARG A 145 -11.74 14.27 0.74
C ARG A 145 -12.44 14.91 1.95
N GLU A 146 -13.32 14.17 2.61
CA GLU A 146 -14.28 14.72 3.58
C GLU A 146 -13.80 14.59 5.02
N THR A 147 -12.77 13.78 5.28
CA THR A 147 -12.28 13.51 6.64
C THR A 147 -10.78 13.74 6.73
N VAL A 148 -9.97 12.97 6.01
CA VAL A 148 -8.49 13.01 6.16
C VAL A 148 -7.93 14.37 5.75
N ALA A 149 -8.25 14.83 4.54
CA ALA A 149 -7.77 16.11 4.01
C ALA A 149 -8.14 17.31 4.90
N PRO A 150 -9.40 17.49 5.36
CA PRO A 150 -9.76 18.58 6.25
C PRO A 150 -9.06 18.54 7.61
N ILE A 151 -8.94 17.36 8.23
CA ILE A 151 -8.25 17.20 9.53
C ILE A 151 -6.79 17.66 9.43
N LEU A 152 -6.17 17.44 8.29
CA LEU A 152 -4.79 17.81 8.01
C LEU A 152 -4.66 19.14 7.26
N GLY A 153 -5.70 19.96 7.23
CA GLY A 153 -5.64 21.36 6.78
C GLY A 153 -6.01 21.63 5.32
N ASN A 154 -6.38 20.62 4.54
CA ASN A 154 -6.95 20.79 3.19
C ASN A 154 -8.47 20.76 3.22
N THR A 155 -9.09 21.91 3.51
CA THR A 155 -10.55 22.08 3.53
C THR A 155 -11.14 22.43 2.16
N THR A 156 -10.32 22.77 1.17
CA THR A 156 -10.76 23.18 -0.17
C THR A 156 -10.94 22.01 -1.13
N GLY A 157 -10.43 20.82 -0.76
CA GLY A 157 -10.41 19.65 -1.64
C GLY A 157 -9.35 19.78 -2.74
N LYS A 158 -8.27 20.51 -2.48
CA LYS A 158 -7.15 20.66 -3.42
C LYS A 158 -6.52 19.31 -3.71
N THR A 159 -6.22 19.05 -4.98
CA THR A 159 -5.62 17.80 -5.46
C THR A 159 -4.29 18.04 -6.15
N TYR A 160 -3.47 16.99 -6.21
CA TYR A 160 -2.26 16.93 -7.03
C TYR A 160 -2.28 15.70 -7.93
N THR A 161 -1.57 15.77 -9.06
CA THR A 161 -1.47 14.67 -10.02
C THR A 161 -0.72 13.48 -9.41
N TYR A 162 -1.34 12.31 -9.48
CA TYR A 162 -0.78 11.06 -8.97
C TYR A 162 -1.01 9.94 -9.98
N ILE A 163 0.06 9.55 -10.68
CA ILE A 163 0.01 8.57 -11.78
C ILE A 163 0.59 7.24 -11.29
N ASN A 164 -0.26 6.24 -11.23
CA ASN A 164 0.09 4.84 -11.06
C ASN A 164 -0.84 3.97 -11.94
N PRO A 165 -0.57 2.66 -12.11
CA PRO A 165 -1.37 1.81 -12.99
C PRO A 165 -2.88 1.78 -12.67
N ILE A 166 -3.26 1.94 -11.40
CA ILE A 166 -4.66 1.95 -10.95
C ILE A 166 -5.27 3.34 -11.19
N SER A 167 -4.56 4.42 -10.89
CA SER A 167 -5.09 5.79 -10.96
C SER A 167 -5.39 6.23 -12.40
N ILE A 168 -4.69 5.68 -13.40
CA ILE A 168 -4.96 5.92 -14.83
C ILE A 168 -6.42 5.60 -15.21
N PHE A 169 -7.07 4.65 -14.53
CA PHE A 169 -8.45 4.23 -14.84
C PHE A 169 -9.50 4.76 -13.87
N HIS A 170 -9.09 5.39 -12.77
CA HIS A 170 -9.97 5.75 -11.65
C HIS A 170 -9.85 7.21 -11.18
N GLY A 171 -8.98 7.99 -11.82
CA GLY A 171 -8.67 9.39 -11.50
C GLY A 171 -7.19 9.55 -11.18
N ALA A 172 -6.47 10.34 -11.96
CA ALA A 172 -5.02 10.50 -11.84
C ALA A 172 -4.63 11.53 -10.75
N GLU A 173 -5.34 11.53 -9.62
CA GLU A 173 -5.17 12.52 -8.56
C GLU A 173 -5.22 11.92 -7.15
N LEU A 174 -4.61 12.62 -6.19
CA LEU A 174 -4.86 12.47 -4.76
C LEU A 174 -5.19 13.84 -4.16
N TYR A 175 -5.87 13.85 -3.02
CA TYR A 175 -6.08 15.09 -2.26
C TYR A 175 -4.79 15.43 -1.50
N GLU A 176 -4.37 16.69 -1.53
CA GLU A 176 -3.33 17.17 -0.62
C GLU A 176 -3.76 16.88 0.82
N ASN A 177 -2.85 16.36 1.64
CA ASN A 177 -3.12 15.97 3.02
C ASN A 177 -4.26 14.94 3.18
N GLY A 178 -4.67 14.24 2.12
CA GLY A 178 -5.80 13.31 2.14
C GLY A 178 -5.43 11.83 2.27
N GLY A 179 -4.15 11.51 2.48
CA GLY A 179 -3.63 10.15 2.35
C GLY A 179 -3.79 9.60 0.91
N ASN A 180 -3.65 8.28 0.78
CA ASN A 180 -3.69 7.58 -0.49
C ASN A 180 -4.92 6.66 -0.57
N TYR A 181 -6.01 7.15 -1.16
CA TYR A 181 -7.25 6.36 -1.32
C TYR A 181 -7.13 5.17 -2.29
N TYR A 182 -5.97 4.98 -2.94
CA TYR A 182 -5.67 3.78 -3.72
C TYR A 182 -4.92 2.70 -2.93
N TYR A 183 -4.48 2.98 -1.70
CA TYR A 183 -3.50 2.18 -0.97
C TYR A 183 -3.83 0.68 -0.92
N SER A 184 -5.02 0.30 -0.46
CA SER A 184 -5.44 -1.10 -0.39
C SER A 184 -5.45 -1.80 -1.76
N ARG A 185 -5.81 -1.10 -2.84
CA ARG A 185 -5.75 -1.62 -4.21
C ARG A 185 -4.30 -1.76 -4.69
N GLN A 186 -3.41 -0.84 -4.32
CA GLN A 186 -1.98 -0.94 -4.60
C GLN A 186 -1.34 -2.13 -3.89
N VAL A 187 -1.62 -2.32 -2.60
CA VAL A 187 -1.16 -3.49 -1.84
C VAL A 187 -1.65 -4.78 -2.50
N ARG A 188 -2.95 -4.86 -2.84
CA ARG A 188 -3.52 -6.03 -3.52
C ARG A 188 -2.86 -6.30 -4.87
N PHE A 189 -2.62 -5.27 -5.67
CA PHE A 189 -1.94 -5.41 -6.96
C PHE A 189 -0.48 -5.87 -6.79
N ASN A 190 0.23 -5.29 -5.83
CA ASN A 190 1.61 -5.65 -5.52
C ASN A 190 1.72 -7.08 -4.98
N LEU A 191 0.74 -7.55 -4.20
CA LEU A 191 0.65 -8.95 -3.78
C LEU A 191 0.66 -9.89 -5.00
N TYR A 192 -0.15 -9.61 -6.04
CA TYR A 192 -0.16 -10.42 -7.27
C TYR A 192 1.16 -10.30 -8.05
N ILE A 193 1.75 -9.11 -8.14
CA ILE A 193 3.07 -8.92 -8.75
C ILE A 193 4.12 -9.77 -8.04
N MET A 194 4.18 -9.68 -6.71
CA MET A 194 5.16 -10.42 -5.92
C MET A 194 4.99 -11.93 -6.09
N LYS A 195 3.75 -12.44 -6.06
CA LYS A 195 3.48 -13.86 -6.34
C LYS A 195 3.98 -14.30 -7.70
N PHE A 196 3.73 -13.49 -8.74
CA PHE A 196 4.21 -13.77 -10.08
C PHE A 196 5.74 -13.80 -10.15
N PHE A 197 6.42 -12.77 -9.65
CA PHE A 197 7.87 -12.64 -9.77
C PHE A 197 8.68 -13.45 -8.75
N ASN A 198 8.06 -13.99 -7.71
CA ASN A 198 8.70 -14.90 -6.75
C ASN A 198 8.64 -16.36 -7.21
N PHE A 199 7.71 -16.71 -8.10
CA PHE A 199 7.59 -18.06 -8.66
C PHE A 199 8.62 -18.36 -9.78
N PHE A 200 9.19 -17.33 -10.40
CA PHE A 200 10.21 -17.40 -11.45
C PHE A 200 11.52 -16.76 -10.97
#